data_AF-A0A847GDZ0-F1
#
_entry.id   AF-A0A847GDZ0-F1
#
_cell.length_a   1.000
_cell.length_b   1.000
_cell.length_c   1.000
_cell.angle_alpha   90.00
_cell.angle_beta   90.00
_cell.angle_gamma   90.00
#
_symmetry.space_group_name_H-M   'P 1'
#
loop_
_entity.id
_entity.type
_entity.pdbx_description
1 polymer ?
#
loop_
_entity_poly.entity_id
_entity_poly.type
_entity_poly.pdbx_seq_one_letter_code
_entity_poly.pdbx_strand_id
1 'polypeptide(L)'
;MFCHAKRVAGAENAVHLDPTDITGRLHPNVSVPEKRVYPTPELEEGLMVTFYHKDHVVLFDRKCVDCHRKENCSRCHDITQPQRHVREDPHQDCVQCHDTDGDCAFCHMDHEVPPFDHGRRTPFMLKAFHRDVACKKCHTESTFAMERKKCDDCHTPGWFPEAFDHAETGLALNEAHLDTDCAGCHPNGLGTAPDCTVCHEDKRFPQDIPGTILPENAQPDTGTGTS
;
A
#
# COMPACT_ATOMS: atom_id res chain seq x y z
N MET A 1 -15.93 12.84 6.69
CA MET A 1 -16.48 13.28 5.40
C MET A 1 -15.49 12.96 4.32
N PHE A 2 -15.76 11.93 3.53
CA PHE A 2 -15.00 11.66 2.31
C PHE A 2 -15.46 12.68 1.27
N CYS A 3 -14.54 13.38 0.61
CA CYS A 3 -14.88 14.38 -0.40
C CYS A 3 -15.42 13.75 -1.71
N HIS A 4 -15.30 12.42 -1.86
CA HIS A 4 -16.02 11.63 -2.88
C HIS A 4 -15.86 10.13 -2.60
N ALA A 5 -16.88 9.34 -2.95
CA ALA A 5 -16.78 7.88 -2.95
C ALA A 5 -15.91 7.39 -4.13
N LYS A 6 -15.17 6.30 -3.93
CA LYS A 6 -14.39 5.63 -4.98
C LYS A 6 -15.37 5.11 -6.05
N ARG A 7 -15.16 5.44 -7.33
CA ARG A 7 -16.01 4.94 -8.41
C ARG A 7 -15.92 3.41 -8.48
N VAL A 8 -17.06 2.75 -8.53
CA VAL A 8 -17.17 1.29 -8.71
C VAL A 8 -17.50 1.02 -10.17
N ALA A 9 -16.69 0.20 -10.83
CA ALA A 9 -16.92 -0.17 -12.22
C ALA A 9 -18.29 -0.87 -12.37
N GLY A 10 -19.11 -0.38 -13.30
CA GLY A 10 -20.45 -0.93 -13.56
C GLY A 10 -21.59 -0.38 -12.70
N ALA A 11 -21.31 0.47 -11.71
CA ALA A 11 -22.36 1.17 -10.97
C ALA A 11 -22.81 2.43 -11.72
N GLU A 12 -24.12 2.67 -11.75
CA GLU A 12 -24.71 3.89 -12.30
C GLU A 12 -24.10 5.11 -11.59
N ASN A 13 -23.76 6.16 -12.34
CA ASN A 13 -23.27 7.41 -11.75
C ASN A 13 -24.43 8.15 -11.06
N ALA A 14 -24.89 7.62 -9.92
CA ALA A 14 -25.79 8.35 -9.05
C ALA A 14 -25.00 9.57 -8.52
N VAL A 15 -25.35 10.75 -9.05
CA VAL A 15 -24.79 12.03 -8.61
C VAL A 15 -25.22 12.22 -7.17
N HIS A 16 -24.36 11.86 -6.23
CA HIS A 16 -24.56 12.21 -4.83
C HIS A 16 -24.19 13.68 -4.72
N LEU A 17 -25.21 14.55 -4.62
CA LEU A 17 -25.00 15.96 -4.33
C LEU A 17 -24.27 16.05 -2.99
N ASP A 18 -23.05 16.57 -3.04
CA ASP A 18 -22.26 16.86 -1.86
C ASP A 18 -22.82 18.15 -1.25
N PRO A 19 -23.31 18.14 0.00
CA PRO A 19 -23.83 19.35 0.65
C PRO A 19 -22.76 20.44 0.89
N THR A 20 -21.49 20.19 0.57
CA THR A 20 -20.42 21.20 0.52
C THR A 20 -20.23 21.85 -0.86
N ASP A 21 -20.88 21.38 -1.92
CA ASP A 21 -20.91 22.04 -3.24
C ASP A 21 -21.93 23.19 -3.24
N ILE A 22 -21.43 24.40 -2.97
CA ILE A 22 -22.19 25.65 -2.96
C ILE A 22 -22.77 25.99 -4.34
N THR A 23 -22.20 25.45 -5.42
CA THR A 23 -22.53 25.86 -6.79
C THR A 23 -23.48 24.90 -7.50
N GLY A 24 -23.70 23.69 -6.96
CA GLY A 24 -24.50 22.64 -7.58
C GLY A 24 -23.98 22.21 -8.96
N ARG A 25 -22.70 22.49 -9.25
CA ARG A 25 -22.03 22.16 -10.50
C ARG A 25 -20.94 21.15 -10.20
N LEU A 26 -21.06 19.97 -10.81
CA LEU A 26 -20.02 18.94 -10.81
C LEU A 26 -18.67 19.58 -11.19
N HIS A 27 -17.77 19.69 -10.21
CA HIS A 27 -16.39 20.08 -10.46
C HIS A 27 -15.58 18.84 -10.85
N PRO A 28 -14.59 18.97 -11.75
CA PRO A 28 -13.69 17.86 -12.07
C PRO A 28 -12.93 17.43 -10.81
N ASN A 29 -12.51 16.15 -10.78
CA ASN A 29 -11.68 15.65 -9.69
C ASN A 29 -10.36 16.43 -9.64
N VAL A 30 -10.03 16.95 -8.46
CA VAL A 30 -8.75 17.62 -8.22
C VAL A 30 -7.64 16.58 -8.33
N SER A 31 -6.69 16.80 -9.23
CA SER A 31 -5.55 15.90 -9.40
C SER A 31 -4.64 15.95 -8.17
N VAL A 32 -4.35 14.80 -7.58
CA VAL A 32 -3.40 14.68 -6.47
C VAL A 32 -1.97 14.73 -7.04
N PRO A 33 -1.12 15.70 -6.65
CA PRO A 33 0.28 15.72 -7.06
C PRO A 33 1.00 14.48 -6.56
N GLU A 34 1.91 13.89 -7.32
CA GLU A 34 2.56 12.65 -6.90
C GLU A 34 3.54 12.88 -5.74
N LYS A 35 4.57 13.69 -5.98
CA LYS A 35 5.68 13.97 -5.05
C LYS A 35 5.96 15.47 -4.99
N ARG A 36 6.38 15.96 -3.83
CA ARG A 36 6.99 17.29 -3.63
C ARG A 36 8.32 17.11 -2.91
N VAL A 37 9.31 17.91 -3.32
CA VAL A 37 10.60 17.99 -2.67
C VAL A 37 10.81 19.45 -2.29
N TYR A 38 11.07 19.70 -1.01
CA TYR A 38 11.29 21.02 -0.46
C TYR A 38 12.74 21.10 0.00
N PRO A 39 13.62 21.84 -0.72
CA PRO A 39 14.96 22.12 -0.23
C PRO A 39 14.88 22.93 1.07
N THR A 40 15.76 22.64 2.03
CA THR A 40 15.80 23.32 3.33
C THR A 40 17.22 23.78 3.66
N PRO A 41 17.84 24.61 2.79
CA PRO A 41 19.22 25.07 2.96
C PRO A 41 19.42 25.93 4.22
N GLU A 42 18.34 26.47 4.79
CA GLU A 42 18.37 27.27 6.01
C GLU A 42 18.69 26.43 7.26
N LEU A 43 18.42 25.12 7.22
CA LEU A 43 18.80 24.18 8.28
C LEU A 43 20.24 23.73 8.08
N GLU A 44 20.52 23.15 6.90
CA GLU A 44 21.85 22.74 6.46
C GLU A 44 21.84 22.59 4.94
N GLU A 45 22.96 22.95 4.29
CA GLU A 45 23.08 22.88 2.84
C GLU A 45 22.92 21.44 2.35
N GLY A 46 22.07 21.24 1.34
CA GLY A 46 21.81 19.92 0.77
C GLY A 46 20.68 19.14 1.45
N LEU A 47 20.13 19.59 2.58
CA LEU A 47 18.96 18.95 3.17
C LEU A 47 17.67 19.28 2.40
N MET A 48 16.76 18.30 2.39
CA MET A 48 15.44 18.41 1.78
C MET A 48 14.40 17.60 2.55
N VAL A 49 13.14 17.99 2.36
CA VAL A 49 11.96 17.23 2.81
C VAL A 49 11.24 16.67 1.60
N THR A 50 11.02 15.36 1.57
CA THR A 50 10.27 14.68 0.50
C THR A 50 8.88 14.30 0.99
N PHE A 51 7.86 14.61 0.19
CA PHE A 51 6.47 14.36 0.51
C PHE A 51 5.72 13.71 -0.66
N TYR A 52 5.12 12.54 -0.42
CA TYR A 52 4.25 11.86 -1.39
C TYR A 52 2.80 12.06 -0.99
N HIS A 53 2.00 12.70 -1.86
CA HIS A 53 0.58 12.91 -1.51
C HIS A 53 -0.19 11.61 -1.57
N LYS A 54 0.10 10.74 -2.56
CA LYS A 54 -0.59 9.45 -2.72
C LYS A 54 -0.44 8.58 -1.46
N ASP A 55 0.72 8.59 -0.82
CA ASP A 55 0.90 7.86 0.44
C ASP A 55 -0.09 8.36 1.50
N HIS A 56 -0.20 9.67 1.67
CA HIS A 56 -1.07 10.25 2.69
C HIS A 56 -2.55 10.08 2.36
N VAL A 57 -2.98 10.40 1.13
CA VAL A 57 -4.40 10.46 0.77
C VAL A 57 -4.96 9.12 0.28
N VAL A 58 -4.11 8.24 -0.27
CA VAL A 58 -4.53 6.93 -0.78
C VAL A 58 -4.16 5.82 0.19
N LEU A 59 -2.91 5.74 0.66
CA LEU A 59 -2.48 4.65 1.55
C LEU A 59 -2.96 4.87 2.99
N PHE A 60 -2.83 6.08 3.52
CA PHE A 60 -3.21 6.44 4.89
C PHE A 60 -4.60 7.10 5.00
N ASP A 61 -5.36 7.13 3.90
CA ASP A 61 -6.76 7.60 3.85
C ASP A 61 -6.98 9.00 4.47
N ARG A 62 -5.98 9.89 4.36
CA ARG A 62 -6.08 11.28 4.83
C ARG A 62 -6.92 12.11 3.88
N LYS A 63 -7.79 12.97 4.42
CA LYS A 63 -8.65 13.83 3.60
C LYS A 63 -7.89 15.06 3.17
N CYS A 64 -8.27 15.63 2.03
CA CYS A 64 -7.70 16.88 1.53
C CYS A 64 -7.80 17.99 2.58
N VAL A 65 -8.97 18.12 3.21
CA VAL A 65 -9.26 19.12 4.25
C VAL A 65 -8.48 18.90 5.55
N ASP A 66 -7.78 17.78 5.71
CA ASP A 66 -6.94 17.56 6.88
C ASP A 66 -5.60 18.31 6.79
N CYS A 67 -5.14 18.64 5.58
CA CYS A 67 -3.93 19.46 5.37
C CYS A 67 -4.28 20.82 4.75
N HIS A 68 -5.29 20.88 3.89
CA HIS A 68 -5.72 22.11 3.22
C HIS A 68 -6.78 22.88 4.04
N ARG A 69 -6.48 23.08 5.33
CA ARG A 69 -7.36 23.77 6.29
C ARG A 69 -7.29 25.28 6.03
N LYS A 70 -8.42 25.91 5.63
CA LYS A 70 -8.55 27.33 5.25
C LYS A 70 -8.28 27.67 3.78
N GLU A 71 -8.30 26.68 2.90
CA GLU A 71 -8.32 26.94 1.45
C GLU A 71 -9.76 27.20 0.96
N ASN A 72 -9.90 27.97 -0.10
CA ASN A 72 -11.21 28.31 -0.69
C ASN A 72 -11.19 28.13 -2.22
N CYS A 73 -12.36 28.22 -2.85
CA CYS A 73 -12.52 28.02 -4.30
C CYS A 73 -11.66 28.97 -5.15
N SER A 74 -11.42 30.19 -4.65
CA SER A 74 -10.58 31.18 -5.32
C SER A 74 -9.15 30.72 -5.45
N ARG A 75 -8.70 29.71 -4.69
CA ARG A 75 -7.43 29.04 -4.99
C ARG A 75 -7.44 28.57 -6.43
N CYS A 76 -8.18 27.52 -6.80
CA CYS A 76 -8.13 27.00 -8.16
C CYS A 76 -8.70 27.93 -9.25
N HIS A 77 -9.47 28.96 -8.88
CA HIS A 77 -10.11 29.90 -9.81
C HIS A 77 -9.49 31.31 -9.85
N ASP A 78 -8.39 31.56 -9.13
CA ASP A 78 -7.67 32.83 -9.25
C ASP A 78 -6.83 32.82 -10.54
N ILE A 79 -7.39 33.46 -11.57
CA ILE A 79 -6.75 33.66 -12.88
C ILE A 79 -5.65 34.74 -12.87
N THR A 80 -5.50 35.45 -11.75
CA THR A 80 -4.57 36.58 -11.63
C THR A 80 -3.22 36.16 -11.04
N GLN A 81 -3.15 35.03 -10.32
CA GLN A 81 -1.91 34.53 -9.73
C GLN A 81 -1.69 33.04 -9.99
N PRO A 82 -0.47 32.63 -10.39
CA PRO A 82 -0.11 31.23 -10.39
C PRO A 82 -0.19 30.70 -8.96
N GLN A 83 -0.80 29.52 -8.82
CA GLN A 83 -1.14 28.82 -7.59
C GLN A 83 0.11 28.46 -6.75
N ARG A 84 0.79 29.43 -6.16
CA ARG A 84 1.91 29.21 -5.25
C ARG A 84 1.38 29.26 -3.83
N HIS A 85 1.24 28.06 -3.28
CA HIS A 85 0.97 27.87 -1.87
C HIS A 85 2.20 28.32 -1.06
N VAL A 86 2.14 29.51 -0.46
CA VAL A 86 3.15 30.00 0.50
C VAL A 86 2.61 29.72 1.91
N ARG A 87 3.20 28.72 2.58
CA ARG A 87 3.00 28.49 4.01
C ARG A 87 3.86 29.51 4.75
N GLU A 88 3.31 30.25 5.70
CA GLU A 88 4.10 31.10 6.60
C GLU A 88 5.06 30.26 7.45
N ASP A 89 4.59 29.10 7.92
CA ASP A 89 5.41 28.07 8.55
C ASP A 89 5.18 26.73 7.84
N PRO A 90 6.19 26.17 7.16
CA PRO A 90 6.10 24.89 6.47
C PRO A 90 5.78 23.69 7.37
N HIS A 91 6.04 23.79 8.69
CA HIS A 91 5.85 22.68 9.62
C HIS A 91 4.40 22.47 10.05
N GLN A 92 3.60 23.54 10.08
CA GLN A 92 2.26 23.54 10.69
C GLN A 92 1.41 22.33 10.28
N ASP A 93 1.36 22.00 8.99
CA ASP A 93 0.50 20.90 8.51
C ASP A 93 1.08 19.51 8.80
N CYS A 94 2.40 19.39 8.85
CA CYS A 94 3.10 18.11 9.08
C CYS A 94 3.03 17.73 10.56
N VAL A 95 3.38 18.67 11.45
CA VAL A 95 3.54 18.41 12.89
C VAL A 95 2.22 18.30 13.63
N GLN A 96 1.10 18.66 12.99
CA GLN A 96 -0.25 18.38 13.49
C GLN A 96 -0.54 16.87 13.61
N CYS A 97 0.21 16.02 12.90
CA CYS A 97 0.05 14.58 12.93
C CYS A 97 1.36 13.82 13.20
N HIS A 98 2.50 14.36 12.78
CA HIS A 98 3.81 13.77 13.02
C HIS A 98 4.48 14.45 14.22
N ASP A 99 4.52 13.76 15.35
CA ASP A 99 5.34 14.20 16.47
C ASP A 99 6.82 13.93 16.15
N THR A 100 7.63 14.99 16.15
CA THR A 100 9.05 14.90 15.89
C THR A 100 9.87 14.79 17.16
N ASP A 101 9.32 15.10 18.34
CA ASP A 101 10.06 15.19 19.61
C ASP A 101 11.40 15.97 19.48
N GLY A 102 11.43 16.99 18.60
CA GLY A 102 12.61 17.78 18.29
C GLY A 102 13.63 17.14 17.33
N ASP A 103 13.37 15.93 16.81
CA ASP A 103 14.20 15.27 15.81
C ASP A 103 13.89 15.79 14.39
N CYS A 104 14.77 16.67 13.89
CA CYS A 104 14.68 17.21 12.54
C CYS A 104 15.01 16.18 11.45
N ALA A 105 15.85 15.18 11.76
CA ALA A 105 16.36 14.22 10.78
C ALA A 105 15.28 13.24 10.28
N PHE A 106 14.14 13.16 10.99
CA PHE A 106 12.98 12.42 10.54
C PHE A 106 12.41 12.95 9.21
N CYS A 107 12.45 14.28 9.02
CA CYS A 107 11.90 14.94 7.83
C CYS A 107 12.99 15.46 6.89
N HIS A 108 14.08 15.98 7.44
CA HIS A 108 15.15 16.62 6.69
C HIS A 108 16.27 15.63 6.42
N MET A 109 16.42 15.22 5.16
CA MET A 109 17.42 14.26 4.72
C MET A 109 18.27 14.83 3.59
N ASP A 110 19.46 14.29 3.41
CA ASP A 110 20.39 14.61 2.31
C ASP A 110 20.02 13.92 0.98
N HIS A 111 18.92 13.18 0.97
CA HIS A 111 18.39 12.48 -0.19
C HIS A 111 16.86 12.46 -0.17
N GLU A 112 16.27 12.18 -1.33
CA GLU A 112 14.83 11.95 -1.41
C GLU A 112 14.47 10.58 -0.80
N VAL A 113 13.53 10.57 0.14
CA VAL A 113 12.99 9.31 0.63
C VAL A 113 12.14 8.62 -0.44
N PRO A 114 12.18 7.28 -0.56
CA PRO A 114 11.24 6.56 -1.40
C PRO A 114 9.81 6.61 -0.81
N PRO A 115 8.77 6.32 -1.62
CA PRO A 115 7.42 6.13 -1.12
C PRO A 115 7.35 5.07 -0.02
N PHE A 116 6.29 5.12 0.79
CA PHE A 116 6.06 4.12 1.82
C PHE A 116 6.03 2.71 1.23
N ASP A 117 6.89 1.84 1.79
CA ASP A 117 6.92 0.41 1.49
C ASP A 117 6.98 -0.38 2.79
N HIS A 118 6.03 -1.29 2.98
CA HIS A 118 5.89 -2.05 4.23
C HIS A 118 7.12 -2.93 4.51
N GLY A 119 7.74 -3.50 3.47
CA GLY A 119 8.90 -4.38 3.61
C GLY A 119 10.20 -3.63 3.91
N ARG A 120 10.33 -2.38 3.47
CA ARG A 120 11.47 -1.51 3.79
C ARG A 120 11.33 -0.86 5.16
N ARG A 121 10.09 -0.57 5.58
CA ARG A 121 9.81 0.15 6.83
C ARG A 121 9.57 -0.77 8.03
N THR A 122 9.33 -2.07 7.80
CA THR A 122 9.06 -3.01 8.88
C THR A 122 9.79 -4.35 8.66
N PRO A 123 10.03 -5.14 9.72
CA PRO A 123 10.58 -6.49 9.60
C PRO A 123 9.61 -7.51 8.95
N PHE A 124 8.42 -7.08 8.55
CA PHE A 124 7.39 -7.94 7.97
C PHE A 124 7.12 -7.52 6.52
N MET A 125 7.72 -8.24 5.57
CA MET A 125 7.51 -7.98 4.15
C MET A 125 6.19 -8.60 3.68
N LEU A 126 5.30 -7.78 3.12
CA LEU A 126 4.07 -8.26 2.50
C LEU A 126 4.41 -9.00 1.20
N LYS A 127 4.17 -10.31 1.18
CA LYS A 127 4.30 -11.15 -0.02
C LYS A 127 3.29 -10.69 -1.10
N ALA A 128 3.53 -11.05 -2.36
CA ALA A 128 2.76 -10.58 -3.53
C ALA A 128 1.23 -10.55 -3.29
N PHE A 129 0.63 -11.66 -2.84
CA PHE A 129 -0.81 -11.77 -2.59
C PHE A 129 -1.35 -10.95 -1.41
N HIS A 130 -0.48 -10.47 -0.52
CA HIS A 130 -0.84 -9.61 0.61
C HIS A 130 -0.49 -8.14 0.38
N ARG A 131 0.19 -7.83 -0.74
CA ARG A 131 0.65 -6.47 -1.06
C ARG A 131 -0.50 -5.46 -1.14
N ASP A 132 -1.63 -5.89 -1.69
CA ASP A 132 -2.81 -5.04 -1.91
C ASP A 132 -3.89 -5.20 -0.83
N VAL A 133 -3.61 -5.96 0.23
CA VAL A 133 -4.53 -6.10 1.35
C VAL A 133 -4.68 -4.75 2.05
N ALA A 134 -5.92 -4.27 2.19
CA ALA A 134 -6.19 -3.01 2.86
C ALA A 134 -5.63 -3.01 4.30
N CYS A 135 -4.91 -1.94 4.69
CA CYS A 135 -4.18 -1.87 5.96
C CYS A 135 -5.02 -2.30 7.18
N LYS A 136 -6.30 -1.86 7.21
CA LYS A 136 -7.26 -2.15 8.28
C LYS A 136 -7.63 -3.63 8.45
N LYS A 137 -7.30 -4.48 7.48
CA LYS A 137 -7.49 -5.93 7.59
C LYS A 137 -6.53 -6.56 8.59
N CYS A 138 -5.36 -5.95 8.77
CA CYS A 138 -4.36 -6.35 9.76
C CYS A 138 -4.32 -5.37 10.94
N HIS A 139 -4.29 -4.07 10.67
CA HIS A 139 -4.28 -2.99 11.65
C HIS A 139 -5.72 -2.63 12.05
N THR A 140 -6.33 -3.45 12.91
CA THR A 140 -7.71 -3.25 13.37
C THR A 140 -7.85 -2.16 14.43
N GLU A 141 -6.78 -1.93 15.19
CA GLU A 141 -6.69 -0.88 16.20
C GLU A 141 -6.18 0.43 15.59
N SER A 142 -6.34 1.53 16.34
CA SER A 142 -5.84 2.86 15.96
C SER A 142 -4.30 2.95 15.93
N THR A 143 -3.61 1.94 16.45
CA THR A 143 -2.14 1.87 16.47
C THR A 143 -1.64 0.97 15.35
N PHE A 144 -0.59 1.42 14.65
CA PHE A 144 0.06 0.63 13.61
C PHE A 144 1.13 -0.33 14.16
N ALA A 145 1.34 -0.34 15.47
CA ALA A 145 2.13 -1.35 16.16
C ALA A 145 1.30 -2.63 16.30
N MET A 146 1.74 -3.70 15.65
CA MET A 146 1.08 -5.01 15.73
C MET A 146 2.10 -6.14 15.78
N GLU A 147 1.72 -7.23 16.44
CA GLU A 147 2.50 -8.47 16.41
C GLU A 147 2.30 -9.21 15.08
N ARG A 148 3.31 -10.02 14.70
CA ARG A 148 3.23 -10.86 13.49
C ARG A 148 2.06 -11.84 13.58
N LYS A 149 1.23 -11.83 12.55
CA LYS A 149 0.11 -12.77 12.39
C LYS A 149 0.55 -14.06 11.71
N LYS A 150 -0.02 -15.18 12.16
CA LYS A 150 0.03 -16.47 11.47
C LYS A 150 -1.07 -16.52 10.41
N CYS A 151 -0.97 -17.46 9.46
CA CYS A 151 -1.95 -17.64 8.39
C CYS A 151 -3.38 -17.79 8.94
N ASP A 152 -3.54 -18.61 9.98
CA ASP A 152 -4.83 -18.95 10.59
C ASP A 152 -5.44 -17.82 11.44
N ASP A 153 -4.68 -16.73 11.67
CA ASP A 153 -5.22 -15.56 12.37
C ASP A 153 -6.19 -14.75 11.48
N CYS A 154 -6.16 -14.98 10.16
CA CYS A 154 -7.00 -14.27 9.18
C CYS A 154 -7.71 -15.22 8.21
N HIS A 155 -7.09 -16.34 7.86
CA HIS A 155 -7.69 -17.35 6.99
C HIS A 155 -8.26 -18.50 7.83
N THR A 156 -9.41 -19.03 7.42
CA THR A 156 -9.97 -20.21 8.07
C THR A 156 -9.12 -21.44 7.74
N PRO A 157 -8.92 -22.38 8.67
CA PRO A 157 -8.30 -23.66 8.35
C PRO A 157 -9.01 -24.34 7.18
N GLY A 158 -8.24 -24.81 6.19
CA GLY A 158 -8.77 -25.39 4.95
C GLY A 158 -9.24 -24.35 3.91
N TRP A 159 -8.99 -23.06 4.12
CA TRP A 159 -9.12 -22.06 3.07
C TRP A 159 -8.02 -22.26 2.01
N PHE A 160 -8.43 -22.27 0.75
CA PHE A 160 -7.53 -22.32 -0.41
C PHE A 160 -7.89 -21.20 -1.39
N PRO A 161 -6.90 -20.46 -1.90
CA PRO A 161 -7.14 -19.47 -2.95
C PRO A 161 -7.56 -20.15 -4.26
N GLU A 162 -8.51 -19.55 -4.98
CA GLU A 162 -9.00 -20.09 -6.27
C GLU A 162 -7.97 -19.97 -7.40
N ALA A 163 -7.12 -18.93 -7.36
CA ALA A 163 -6.09 -18.68 -8.35
C ALA A 163 -4.77 -18.37 -7.63
N PHE A 164 -3.93 -19.39 -7.46
CA PHE A 164 -2.62 -19.27 -6.82
C PHE A 164 -1.56 -19.98 -7.64
N ASP A 165 -0.51 -19.24 -7.98
CA ASP A 165 0.68 -19.77 -8.63
C ASP A 165 1.79 -19.94 -7.61
N HIS A 166 2.33 -21.16 -7.49
CA HIS A 166 3.44 -21.46 -6.60
C HIS A 166 4.72 -20.72 -7.00
N ALA A 167 4.88 -20.33 -8.27
CA ALA A 167 6.01 -19.56 -8.75
C ALA A 167 6.19 -18.23 -8.00
N GLU A 168 5.09 -17.64 -7.52
CA GLU A 168 5.08 -16.42 -6.70
C GLU A 168 5.77 -16.61 -5.32
N THR A 169 5.93 -17.86 -4.88
CA THR A 169 6.69 -18.21 -3.67
C THR A 169 8.13 -18.60 -3.95
N GLY A 170 8.55 -18.56 -5.21
CA GLY A 170 9.86 -19.01 -5.66
C GLY A 170 9.95 -20.52 -5.94
N LEU A 171 8.82 -21.23 -6.03
CA LEU A 171 8.77 -22.66 -6.37
C LEU A 171 7.90 -22.87 -7.60
N ALA A 172 8.51 -23.15 -8.76
CA ALA A 172 7.75 -23.58 -9.93
C ALA A 172 7.49 -25.09 -9.85
N LEU A 173 6.22 -25.48 -9.69
CA LEU A 173 5.83 -26.89 -9.70
C LEU A 173 6.06 -27.50 -11.09
N ASN A 174 6.43 -28.79 -11.12
CA ASN A 174 6.51 -29.51 -12.39
C ASN A 174 5.13 -29.90 -12.91
N GLU A 175 5.03 -30.22 -14.21
CA GLU A 175 3.76 -30.52 -14.88
C GLU A 175 2.93 -31.59 -14.17
N ALA A 176 3.56 -32.60 -13.57
CA ALA A 176 2.84 -33.69 -12.89
C ALA A 176 2.13 -33.24 -11.60
N HIS A 177 2.57 -32.15 -10.97
CA HIS A 177 1.99 -31.65 -9.72
C HIS A 177 1.08 -30.42 -9.92
N LEU A 178 1.03 -29.84 -11.13
CA LEU A 178 0.22 -28.64 -11.41
C LEU A 178 -1.29 -28.89 -11.24
N ASP A 179 -1.76 -30.08 -11.57
CA ASP A 179 -3.19 -30.44 -11.51
C ASP A 179 -3.63 -30.93 -10.12
N THR A 180 -2.75 -30.90 -9.11
CA THR A 180 -3.09 -31.39 -7.76
C THR A 180 -3.84 -30.32 -6.97
N ASP A 181 -5.03 -30.67 -6.47
CA ASP A 181 -5.81 -29.81 -5.59
C ASP A 181 -5.01 -29.40 -4.35
N CYS A 182 -5.22 -28.17 -3.87
CA CYS A 182 -4.47 -27.63 -2.75
C CYS A 182 -4.53 -28.52 -1.49
N ALA A 183 -5.70 -29.11 -1.22
CA ALA A 183 -5.90 -30.01 -0.08
C ALA A 183 -5.15 -31.35 -0.23
N GLY A 184 -4.88 -31.78 -1.47
CA GLY A 184 -4.12 -33.00 -1.76
C GLY A 184 -2.66 -32.87 -1.34
N CYS A 185 -2.06 -31.69 -1.49
CA CYS A 185 -0.69 -31.42 -1.05
C CYS A 185 -0.61 -30.82 0.36
N HIS A 186 -1.58 -29.99 0.76
CA HIS A 186 -1.65 -29.32 2.06
C HIS A 186 -2.82 -29.82 2.92
N PRO A 187 -2.83 -31.10 3.32
CA PRO A 187 -3.94 -31.67 4.10
C PRO A 187 -4.09 -31.03 5.48
N ASN A 188 -3.02 -30.42 6.00
CA ASN A 188 -2.98 -29.71 7.28
C ASN A 188 -3.12 -28.18 7.14
N GLY A 189 -3.53 -27.69 5.97
CA GLY A 189 -3.68 -26.27 5.69
C GLY A 189 -2.40 -25.56 5.24
N LEU A 190 -2.59 -24.34 4.72
CA LEU A 190 -1.51 -23.49 4.22
C LEU A 190 -0.69 -22.91 5.38
N GLY A 191 0.64 -22.84 5.22
CA GLY A 191 1.58 -22.42 6.27
C GLY A 191 2.20 -23.57 7.06
N THR A 192 1.68 -24.79 6.89
CA THR A 192 2.32 -26.04 7.28
C THR A 192 3.00 -26.68 6.06
N ALA A 193 4.08 -27.43 6.28
CA ALA A 193 4.74 -28.18 5.22
C ALA A 193 3.76 -29.16 4.55
N PRO A 194 3.83 -29.33 3.21
CA PRO A 194 3.00 -30.31 2.51
C PRO A 194 3.39 -31.74 2.91
N ASP A 195 2.44 -32.66 2.79
CA ASP A 195 2.66 -34.07 3.11
C ASP A 195 2.86 -34.89 1.82
N CYS A 196 4.12 -35.17 1.50
CA CYS A 196 4.49 -35.98 0.35
C CYS A 196 4.06 -37.46 0.49
N THR A 197 3.86 -37.92 1.73
CA THR A 197 3.62 -39.34 2.02
C THR A 197 2.22 -39.82 1.63
N VAL A 198 1.33 -38.88 1.34
CA VAL A 198 0.00 -39.15 0.78
C VAL A 198 0.10 -39.87 -0.58
N CYS A 199 1.12 -39.56 -1.38
CA CYS A 199 1.32 -40.14 -2.71
C CYS A 199 2.65 -40.89 -2.89
N HIS A 200 3.67 -40.61 -2.07
CA HIS A 200 5.02 -41.15 -2.23
C HIS A 200 5.55 -41.77 -0.94
N GLU A 201 6.01 -43.02 -0.99
CA GLU A 201 6.47 -43.74 0.21
C GLU A 201 7.82 -43.24 0.75
N ASP A 202 8.67 -42.66 -0.09
CA ASP A 202 10.07 -42.33 0.23
C ASP A 202 10.42 -40.83 0.13
N LYS A 203 9.46 -39.98 -0.25
CA LYS A 203 9.66 -38.54 -0.47
C LYS A 203 9.23 -37.72 0.73
N ARG A 204 9.96 -36.63 0.99
CA ARG A 204 9.63 -35.70 2.08
C ARG A 204 10.09 -34.27 1.81
N PHE A 205 9.24 -33.31 2.16
CA PHE A 205 9.60 -31.90 2.14
C PHE A 205 10.41 -31.53 3.41
N PRO A 206 11.48 -30.71 3.31
CA PRO A 206 11.98 -30.00 2.13
C PRO A 206 13.04 -30.75 1.30
N GLN A 207 13.35 -32.01 1.60
CA GLN A 207 14.44 -32.75 0.94
C GLN A 207 14.12 -33.09 -0.52
N ASP A 208 12.87 -33.40 -0.81
CA ASP A 208 12.35 -33.62 -2.15
C ASP A 208 11.35 -32.51 -2.47
N ILE A 209 11.67 -31.69 -3.47
CA ILE A 209 10.82 -30.58 -3.92
C ILE A 209 10.08 -30.96 -5.22
N PRO A 210 8.76 -30.74 -5.32
CA PRO A 210 7.96 -31.13 -6.49
C PRO A 210 8.08 -30.12 -7.63
N GLY A 211 9.31 -29.73 -7.98
CA GLY A 211 9.54 -28.64 -8.94
C GLY A 211 10.95 -28.09 -8.91
N THR A 212 11.09 -26.84 -9.35
CA THR A 212 12.36 -26.09 -9.38
C THR A 212 12.25 -24.84 -8.53
N ILE A 213 13.27 -24.60 -7.69
CA ILE A 213 13.39 -23.32 -6.98
C ILE A 213 13.81 -22.24 -7.97
N LEU A 214 12.98 -21.21 -8.07
CA LEU A 214 13.25 -20.03 -8.87
C LEU A 214 14.27 -19.14 -8.13
N PRO A 215 15.18 -18.46 -8.84
CA PRO A 215 16.12 -17.55 -8.23
C PRO A 215 15.37 -16.40 -7.54
N GLU A 216 15.91 -15.90 -6.42
CA GLU A 216 15.26 -14.94 -5.50
C GLU A 216 14.85 -13.60 -6.17
N ASN A 217 15.35 -13.33 -7.38
CA ASN A 217 15.04 -12.14 -8.20
C ASN A 217 14.10 -12.44 -9.39
N ALA A 218 13.46 -13.61 -9.45
CA ALA A 218 12.49 -13.98 -10.48
C ALA A 218 11.03 -13.89 -9.99
N GLN A 219 10.75 -13.13 -8.93
CA GLN A 219 9.39 -12.61 -8.76
C GLN A 219 9.09 -11.74 -9.98
N PRO A 220 8.00 -11.98 -10.74
CA PRO A 220 7.69 -11.16 -11.88
C PRO A 220 7.57 -9.71 -11.42
N ASP A 221 8.37 -8.84 -12.03
CA ASP A 221 8.12 -7.40 -12.06
C ASP A 221 6.69 -7.22 -12.57
N THR A 222 5.73 -7.06 -11.66
CA THR A 222 4.41 -6.53 -11.99
C THR A 222 4.54 -5.02 -12.13
N GLY A 223 5.41 -4.60 -13.05
CA GLY A 223 5.43 -3.27 -13.61
C GLY A 223 4.11 -3.01 -14.32
N THR A 224 3.38 -2.02 -13.80
CA THR A 224 2.50 -1.11 -14.54
C THR A 224 1.99 -1.61 -15.89
N GLY A 225 0.87 -2.34 -15.87
CA GLY A 225 0.03 -2.61 -17.04
C GLY A 225 -1.14 -1.64 -17.06
N THR A 226 -0.97 -0.53 -17.75
CA THR A 226 -2.06 0.34 -18.20
C THR A 226 -3.08 -0.45 -19.01
N SER A 227 -4.36 -0.25 -18.71
CA SER A 227 -5.47 -0.31 -19.67
C SER A 227 -6.54 0.69 -19.25
#